data_AF-A0A7C2KHH7-F1
#
_entry.id   AF-A0A7C2KHH7-F1
#
_cell.length_a   1.000
_cell.length_b   1.000
_cell.length_c   1.000
_cell.angle_alpha   90.00
_cell.angle_beta   90.00
_cell.angle_gamma   90.00
#
_symmetry.space_group_name_H-M   'P 1'
#
loop_
_entity.id
_entity.type
_entity.pdbx_description
1 polymer ?
#
loop_
_entity_poly.entity_id
_entity_poly.type
_entity_poly.pdbx_seq_one_letter_code
_entity_poly.pdbx_strand_id
1 'polypeptide(L)'
;MNAIAPLPTCPKCSSLLRPNILMFGDYGWDGSRQERQSGDYSMWLREIEGMNLVIIECGAGTGVPTVRYETEKWANRIATAIRINVREPQISPPNLSINEGAADSLRKIDEILGSITG
;
A
#
# COMPACT_ATOMS: atom_id res chain seq x y z
N MET A 1 9.89 20.92 -3.88
CA MET A 1 8.51 21.33 -4.23
C MET A 1 8.08 22.33 -3.18
N ASN A 2 7.76 23.57 -3.57
CA ASN A 2 7.37 24.65 -2.65
C ASN A 2 5.90 25.00 -2.90
N ALA A 3 5.14 25.29 -1.85
CA ALA A 3 3.79 25.81 -1.99
C ALA A 3 3.84 27.25 -2.54
N ILE A 4 2.93 27.58 -3.46
CA ILE A 4 2.83 28.90 -4.12
C ILE A 4 1.55 29.59 -3.63
N ALA A 5 1.63 30.89 -3.38
CA ALA A 5 0.49 31.69 -2.95
C ALA A 5 -0.58 31.86 -4.06
N PRO A 6 -1.86 32.07 -3.69
CA PRO A 6 -2.39 32.09 -2.33
C PRO A 6 -2.50 30.68 -1.74
N LEU A 7 -2.17 30.54 -0.45
CA LEU A 7 -2.34 29.26 0.24
C LEU A 7 -3.81 29.07 0.68
N PRO A 8 -4.32 27.83 0.71
CA PRO A 8 -5.71 27.57 1.09
C PRO A 8 -5.95 27.93 2.55
N THR A 9 -7.07 28.61 2.84
CA THR A 9 -7.48 29.03 4.19
C THR A 9 -8.81 28.43 4.59
N CYS A 10 -9.02 28.24 5.89
CA CYS A 10 -10.26 27.70 6.44
C CYS A 10 -11.40 28.73 6.25
N PRO A 11 -12.54 28.35 5.65
CA PRO A 11 -13.65 29.28 5.45
C PRO A 11 -14.36 29.69 6.75
N LYS A 12 -14.08 29.01 7.88
CA LYS A 12 -14.70 29.29 9.19
C LYS A 12 -13.85 30.17 10.10
N CYS A 13 -12.53 29.96 10.13
CA CYS A 13 -11.62 30.65 11.05
C CYS A 13 -10.47 31.38 10.36
N SER A 14 -10.38 31.33 9.02
CA SER A 14 -9.32 31.93 8.21
C SER A 14 -7.90 31.40 8.45
N SER A 15 -7.71 30.42 9.35
CA SER A 15 -6.42 29.74 9.53
C SER A 15 -5.96 29.02 8.26
N LEU A 16 -4.64 28.91 8.09
CA LEU A 16 -4.03 28.18 6.99
C LEU A 16 -4.46 26.70 7.01
N LEU A 17 -4.92 26.18 5.87
CA LEU A 17 -5.22 24.77 5.70
C LEU A 17 -3.94 23.98 5.46
N ARG A 18 -3.92 22.75 6.00
CA ARG A 18 -2.83 21.79 5.83
C ARG A 18 -3.37 20.50 5.21
N PRO A 19 -2.52 19.73 4.52
CA PRO A 19 -2.85 18.36 4.13
C PRO A 19 -3.17 17.49 5.35
N ASN A 20 -4.13 16.58 5.21
CA ASN A 20 -4.42 15.55 6.21
C ASN A 20 -3.52 14.32 6.00
N ILE A 21 -2.21 14.52 6.17
CA ILE A 21 -1.20 13.48 6.06
C ILE A 21 -0.75 13.11 7.47
N LEU A 22 -0.72 11.83 7.80
CA LEU A 22 -0.25 11.35 9.11
C LEU A 22 1.25 11.61 9.23
N MET A 23 1.61 12.49 10.17
CA MET A 23 3.00 12.81 10.51
C MET A 23 3.30 12.42 11.96
N PHE A 24 4.55 12.12 12.28
CA PHE A 24 4.95 11.78 13.65
C PHE A 24 4.65 12.94 14.61
N GLY A 25 3.92 12.65 15.68
CA GLY A 25 3.52 13.65 16.67
C GLY A 25 2.40 14.60 16.22
N ASP A 26 1.73 14.35 15.09
CA ASP A 26 0.61 15.16 14.64
C ASP A 26 -0.70 14.80 15.37
N TYR A 27 -0.96 15.49 16.48
CA TYR A 27 -2.23 15.37 17.22
C TYR A 27 -3.44 15.98 16.50
N GLY A 28 -3.22 16.74 15.43
CA GLY A 28 -4.30 17.34 14.66
C GLY A 28 -4.75 16.47 13.48
N TRP A 29 -4.08 15.33 13.21
CA TRP A 29 -4.41 14.47 12.08
C TRP A 29 -5.81 13.87 12.26
N ASP A 30 -6.64 13.94 11.23
CA ASP A 30 -7.98 13.35 11.25
C ASP A 30 -7.92 11.92 10.69
N GLY A 31 -7.96 10.95 11.60
CA GLY A 31 -7.93 9.53 11.29
C GLY A 31 -9.25 8.93 10.83
N SER A 32 -10.36 9.68 10.86
CA SER A 32 -11.70 9.11 10.67
C SER A 32 -11.87 8.39 9.32
N ARG A 33 -11.22 8.90 8.26
CA ARG A 33 -11.22 8.24 6.94
C ARG A 33 -10.41 6.94 6.96
N GLN A 34 -9.26 6.94 7.62
CA GLN A 34 -8.39 5.77 7.71
C GLN A 34 -9.04 4.67 8.55
N GLU A 35 -9.68 5.03 9.67
CA GLU A 35 -10.40 4.10 10.54
C GLU A 35 -11.51 3.37 9.79
N ARG A 36 -12.33 4.09 9.01
CA ARG A 36 -13.37 3.48 8.16
C ARG A 36 -12.76 2.49 7.17
N GLN A 37 -11.72 2.90 6.44
CA GLN A 37 -11.06 2.03 5.47
C GLN A 37 -10.42 0.80 6.12
N SER A 38 -9.87 0.93 7.33
CA SER A 38 -9.33 -0.20 8.09
C SER A 38 -10.42 -1.18 8.52
N GLY A 39 -11.60 -0.68 8.86
CA GLY A 39 -12.78 -1.49 9.15
C GLY A 39 -13.21 -2.31 7.93
N ASP A 40 -13.41 -1.64 6.79
CA ASP A 40 -13.80 -2.27 5.52
C ASP A 40 -12.77 -3.33 5.09
N TYR A 41 -11.47 -3.00 5.17
CA TYR A 41 -10.38 -3.93 4.89
C TYR A 41 -10.42 -5.17 5.79
N SER A 42 -10.68 -4.98 7.09
CA SER A 42 -10.77 -6.08 8.05
C SER A 42 -11.98 -6.98 7.80
N MET A 43 -13.09 -6.41 7.33
CA MET A 43 -14.27 -7.18 6.93
C MET A 43 -13.99 -7.99 5.66
N TRP A 44 -13.44 -7.35 4.63
CA TRP A 44 -13.08 -8.01 3.37
C TRP A 44 -12.10 -9.17 3.57
N LEU A 45 -11.12 -9.02 4.46
CA LEU A 45 -10.19 -10.11 4.80
C LEU A 45 -10.88 -11.37 5.35
N ARG A 46 -12.01 -11.22 6.05
CA ARG A 46 -12.81 -12.35 6.54
C ARG A 46 -13.60 -13.01 5.41
N GLU A 47 -14.05 -12.21 4.44
CA GLU A 47 -14.83 -12.71 3.29
C GLU A 47 -13.99 -13.57 2.34
N ILE A 48 -12.71 -13.25 2.20
CA ILE A 48 -11.79 -13.99 1.32
C ILE A 48 -11.02 -15.10 2.04
N GLU A 49 -11.34 -15.38 3.30
CA GLU A 49 -10.67 -16.44 4.08
C GLU A 49 -10.87 -17.81 3.40
N GLY A 50 -9.80 -18.57 3.25
CA GLY A 50 -9.80 -19.87 2.58
C GLY A 50 -9.70 -19.83 1.04
N MET A 51 -9.68 -18.64 0.42
CA MET A 51 -9.38 -18.50 -1.00
C MET A 51 -7.88 -18.71 -1.30
N ASN A 52 -7.54 -19.02 -2.54
CA ASN A 52 -6.15 -19.06 -3.00
C ASN A 52 -5.68 -17.63 -3.33
N LEU A 53 -4.98 -17.01 -2.39
CA LEU A 53 -4.62 -15.59 -2.45
C LEU A 53 -3.16 -15.36 -2.87
N VAL A 54 -2.97 -14.33 -3.69
CA VAL A 54 -1.65 -13.77 -4.02
C VAL A 54 -1.62 -12.31 -3.60
N ILE A 55 -0.57 -11.91 -2.87
CA ILE A 55 -0.31 -10.52 -2.49
C ILE A 55 0.74 -9.96 -3.44
N ILE A 56 0.47 -8.82 -4.08
CA ILE A 56 1.46 -8.11 -4.91
C ILE A 56 1.86 -6.81 -4.19
N GLU A 57 3.06 -6.80 -3.63
CA GLU A 57 3.61 -5.64 -2.93
C GLU A 57 4.45 -4.79 -3.89
N CYS A 58 4.14 -3.50 -4.01
CA CYS A 58 4.79 -2.59 -4.95
C CYS A 58 5.58 -1.50 -4.22
N GLY A 59 6.91 -1.55 -4.32
CA GLY A 59 7.78 -0.42 -3.99
C GLY A 59 7.89 -0.03 -2.52
N ALA A 60 7.34 -0.81 -1.57
CA ALA A 60 7.49 -0.49 -0.15
C ALA A 60 8.95 -0.70 0.27
N GLY A 61 9.55 0.30 0.92
CA GLY A 61 10.92 0.23 1.45
C GLY A 61 10.95 -0.12 2.94
N THR A 62 12.14 -0.05 3.54
CA THR A 62 12.34 -0.30 4.99
C THR A 62 12.22 0.95 5.88
N GLY A 63 12.23 2.17 5.30
CA GLY A 63 12.18 3.41 6.09
C GLY A 63 10.84 3.67 6.80
N VAL A 64 9.73 3.29 6.17
CA VAL A 64 8.39 3.23 6.78
C VAL A 64 7.75 1.91 6.36
N PRO A 65 8.00 0.81 7.10
CA PRO A 65 7.73 -0.55 6.63
C PRO A 65 6.28 -1.01 6.82
N THR A 66 5.31 -0.10 6.99
CA THR A 66 3.91 -0.45 7.29
C THR A 66 3.30 -1.40 6.25
N VAL A 67 3.52 -1.14 4.96
CA VAL A 67 3.06 -2.01 3.85
C VAL A 67 3.80 -3.35 3.85
N ARG A 68 5.09 -3.35 4.19
CA ARG A 68 5.92 -4.55 4.27
C ARG A 68 5.43 -5.46 5.40
N TYR A 69 5.18 -4.92 6.59
CA TYR A 69 4.66 -5.68 7.72
C TYR A 69 3.29 -6.27 7.44
N GLU A 70 2.41 -5.53 6.77
CA GLU A 70 1.09 -6.08 6.39
C GLU A 70 1.24 -7.21 5.36
N THR A 71 2.16 -7.08 4.39
CA THR A 71 2.48 -8.14 3.43
C THR A 71 3.00 -9.40 4.13
N GLU A 72 4.03 -9.26 4.99
CA GLU A 72 4.64 -10.38 5.70
C GLU A 72 3.64 -11.08 6.64
N LYS A 73 2.78 -10.30 7.33
CA LYS A 73 1.71 -10.82 8.20
C LYS A 73 0.77 -11.77 7.46
N TRP A 74 0.34 -11.43 6.25
CA TRP A 74 -0.62 -12.24 5.50
C TRP A 74 0.03 -13.32 4.64
N ALA A 75 1.24 -13.06 4.12
CA ALA A 75 2.04 -14.06 3.42
C ALA A 75 2.33 -15.29 4.30
N ASN A 76 2.55 -15.07 5.60
CA ASN A 76 2.78 -16.16 6.55
C ASN A 76 1.50 -16.89 7.00
N ARG A 77 0.32 -16.45 6.55
CA ARG A 77 -0.98 -16.96 7.04
C ARG A 77 -1.87 -17.53 5.96
N ILE A 78 -2.11 -16.79 4.88
CA ILE A 78 -3.21 -17.10 3.95
C ILE A 78 -2.87 -16.88 2.46
N ALA A 79 -1.65 -16.43 2.13
CA ALA A 79 -1.32 -16.03 0.76
C ALA A 79 0.14 -16.29 0.41
N THR A 80 0.44 -16.37 -0.89
CA THR A 80 1.84 -16.20 -1.39
C THR A 80 2.07 -14.75 -1.75
N ALA A 81 3.17 -14.15 -1.30
CA ALA A 81 3.53 -12.78 -1.66
C ALA A 81 4.50 -12.72 -2.84
N ILE A 82 4.30 -11.72 -3.69
CA ILE A 82 5.21 -11.27 -4.74
C ILE A 82 5.63 -9.85 -4.39
N ARG A 83 6.90 -9.65 -4.05
CA ARG A 83 7.45 -8.34 -3.70
C ARG A 83 8.20 -7.75 -4.88
N ILE A 84 7.75 -6.59 -5.36
CA ILE A 84 8.32 -5.88 -6.50
C ILE A 84 8.97 -4.59 -6.02
N ASN A 85 10.30 -4.53 -6.05
CA ASN A 85 11.03 -3.33 -5.66
C ASN A 85 12.41 -3.27 -6.34
N VAL A 86 12.73 -2.12 -6.94
CA VAL A 86 13.99 -1.88 -7.65
C VAL A 86 15.22 -1.98 -6.74
N ARG A 87 15.09 -1.65 -5.45
CA ARG A 87 16.23 -1.58 -4.51
C ARG A 87 16.14 -2.63 -3.40
N GLU A 88 14.95 -2.85 -2.88
CA GLU A 88 14.72 -3.67 -1.68
C GLU A 88 13.69 -4.79 -1.93
N PRO A 89 13.90 -5.71 -2.91
CA PRO A 89 12.92 -6.75 -3.28
C PRO A 89 12.87 -7.95 -2.32
N GLN A 90 13.76 -8.01 -1.33
CA GLN A 90 14.02 -9.21 -0.54
C GLN A 90 12.82 -9.62 0.31
N ILE A 91 12.40 -10.88 0.17
CA ILE A 91 11.36 -11.53 0.96
C ILE A 91 11.72 -13.02 1.11
N SER A 92 11.37 -13.64 2.24
CA SER A 92 11.71 -15.03 2.54
C SER A 92 10.87 -16.02 1.73
N PRO A 93 11.42 -17.17 1.30
CA PRO A 93 10.65 -18.27 0.72
C PRO A 93 9.48 -18.71 1.63
N PRO A 94 8.35 -19.18 1.09
CA PRO A 94 8.10 -19.48 -0.33
C PRO A 94 7.69 -18.27 -1.20
N ASN A 95 7.80 -17.05 -0.67
CA ASN A 95 7.43 -15.83 -1.40
C ASN A 95 8.42 -15.50 -2.52
N LEU A 96 7.96 -14.70 -3.47
CA LEU A 96 8.70 -14.33 -4.68
C LEU A 96 9.18 -12.89 -4.62
N SER A 97 10.38 -12.65 -5.15
CA SER A 97 11.00 -11.34 -5.23
C SER A 97 11.25 -10.95 -6.69
N ILE A 98 10.88 -9.72 -7.06
CA ILE A 98 11.11 -9.15 -8.40
C ILE A 98 11.89 -7.84 -8.25
N ASN A 99 13.09 -7.79 -8.82
CA ASN A 99 13.96 -6.61 -8.78
C ASN A 99 13.75 -5.72 -10.01
N GLU A 100 12.56 -5.15 -10.15
CA GLU A 100 12.18 -4.28 -11.27
C GLU A 100 11.24 -3.15 -10.81
N GLY A 101 10.89 -2.26 -11.74
CA GLY A 101 9.85 -1.25 -11.51
C GLY A 101 8.46 -1.91 -11.46
N ALA A 102 7.66 -1.58 -10.45
CA ALA A 102 6.33 -2.17 -10.24
C ALA A 102 5.43 -2.10 -11.49
N ALA A 103 5.42 -0.96 -12.19
CA ALA A 103 4.62 -0.80 -13.40
C ALA A 103 5.05 -1.75 -14.53
N ASP A 104 6.35 -1.93 -14.75
CA ASP A 104 6.86 -2.80 -15.81
C ASP A 104 6.60 -4.27 -15.48
N SER A 105 6.80 -4.67 -14.23
CA SER A 105 6.49 -6.03 -13.77
C SER A 105 5.00 -6.35 -13.87
N LEU A 106 4.12 -5.42 -13.46
CA LEU A 106 2.68 -5.61 -13.56
C LEU A 106 2.22 -5.75 -15.03
N ARG A 107 2.78 -4.98 -15.96
CA ARG A 107 2.47 -5.13 -17.40
C ARG A 107 2.88 -6.51 -17.92
N LYS A 108 4.08 -6.99 -17.58
CA LYS A 108 4.53 -8.34 -17.97
C LYS A 108 3.63 -9.44 -17.39
N ILE A 109 3.19 -9.28 -16.13
CA ILE A 109 2.25 -10.22 -15.50
C ILE A 109 0.90 -10.22 -16.27
N ASP A 110 0.38 -9.04 -16.58
CA ASP A 110 -0.88 -8.88 -17.31
C ASP A 110 -0.83 -9.50 -18.72
N GLU A 111 0.26 -9.25 -19.47
CA GLU A 111 0.49 -9.87 -20.78
C GLU A 111 0.48 -11.40 -20.72
N ILE A 112 1.13 -11.97 -19.70
CA ILE A 112 1.15 -13.43 -19.49
C ILE A 112 -0.25 -13.93 -19.12
N LEU A 113 -0.97 -13.27 -18.21
CA LEU A 113 -2.33 -13.66 -17.81
C LEU A 113 -3.32 -13.60 -18.99
N GLY A 114 -3.20 -12.58 -19.84
CA GLY A 114 -3.98 -12.47 -21.07
C GLY A 114 -3.71 -13.60 -22.07
N SER A 115 -2.47 -14.09 -22.13
CA SER A 115 -2.11 -15.23 -22.99
C SER A 115 -2.54 -16.60 -22.45
N ILE A 116 -2.79 -16.72 -21.14
CA ILE A 116 -3.23 -17.96 -20.48
C ILE A 116 -4.75 -18.12 -20.52
N THR A 117 -5.47 -17.00 -20.65
CA THR A 117 -6.94 -16.95 -20.60
C THR A 117 -7.63 -16.92 -21.98
N GLY A 118 -6.85 -16.85 -23.07
CA GLY A 118 -7.32 -17.02 -24.45
C GLY A 118 -7.12 -18.44 -24.96
#